data_AF-A0A523T8H0-F1
#
_entry.id   AF-A0A523T8H0-F1
#
_cell.length_a   1.000
_cell.length_b   1.000
_cell.length_c   1.000
_cell.angle_alpha   90.00
_cell.angle_beta   90.00
_cell.angle_gamma   90.00
#
_symmetry.space_group_name_H-M   'P 1'
#
loop_
_entity.id
_entity.type
_entity.pdbx_description
1 polymer ?
#
loop_
_entity_poly.entity_id
_entity_poly.type
_entity_poly.pdbx_seq_one_letter_code
_entity_poly.pdbx_strand_id
1 'polypeptide(L)'
;MVILILIFAAFYFLFIRPQRKRQKEHRELTLELKRGDRVITAGGIYGQIESLSEDSVVLKIESGTTIRIARSSVMGKQEKY
;
A
#
# COMPACT_ATOMS: atom_id res chain seq x y z
N MET A 1 10.08 -39.25 11.10
CA MET A 1 9.46 -38.15 11.86
C MET A 1 10.31 -36.89 11.94
N VAL A 2 11.61 -36.96 12.29
CA VAL A 2 12.49 -35.78 12.41
C VAL A 2 12.64 -34.98 11.11
N ILE A 3 12.74 -35.66 9.95
CA ILE A 3 12.84 -35.00 8.62
C ILE A 3 11.58 -34.18 8.28
N LEU A 4 10.39 -34.66 8.69
CA LEU A 4 9.13 -33.96 8.44
C LEU A 4 9.03 -32.66 9.23
N ILE A 5 9.51 -32.67 10.48
CA ILE A 5 9.52 -31.48 11.35
C ILE A 5 10.49 -30.42 10.81
N LEU A 6 11.65 -30.83 10.31
CA LEU A 6 12.62 -29.92 9.68
C LEU A 6 12.07 -29.26 8.41
N ILE A 7 11.38 -30.03 7.56
CA ILE A 7 10.75 -29.51 6.34
C ILE A 7 9.65 -28.50 6.68
N PHE A 8 8.78 -28.82 7.66
CA PHE A 8 7.74 -27.89 8.11
C PHE A 8 8.32 -26.61 8.72
N ALA A 9 9.38 -26.70 9.52
CA ALA A 9 10.06 -25.54 10.08
C ALA A 9 10.69 -24.65 8.98
N ALA A 10 11.30 -25.25 7.96
CA ALA A 10 11.87 -24.54 6.82
C ALA A 10 10.81 -23.83 6.00
N PHE A 11 9.70 -24.50 5.65
CA PHE A 11 8.58 -23.88 4.93
C PHE A 11 7.88 -22.79 5.75
N TYR A 12 7.68 -22.99 7.05
CA TYR A 12 7.13 -21.98 7.94
C TYR A 12 8.00 -20.71 7.94
N PHE A 13 9.32 -20.86 8.08
CA PHE A 13 10.23 -19.72 8.08
C PHE A 13 10.31 -19.04 6.71
N LEU A 14 10.29 -19.82 5.62
CA LEU A 14 10.35 -19.31 4.25
C LEU A 14 9.10 -18.54 3.83
N PHE A 15 7.90 -18.91 4.29
CA PHE A 15 6.65 -18.22 3.92
C PHE A 15 6.31 -17.03 4.84
N ILE A 16 6.48 -17.17 6.16
CA ILE A 16 6.07 -16.11 7.11
C ILE A 16 6.98 -14.88 7.08
N ARG A 17 8.28 -15.08 6.86
CA ARG A 17 9.24 -13.97 6.84
C ARG A 17 9.01 -13.01 5.66
N PRO A 18 8.85 -13.46 4.40
CA PRO A 18 8.57 -12.56 3.28
C PRO A 18 7.17 -11.94 3.36
N GLN A 19 6.16 -12.65 3.89
CA GLN A 19 4.81 -12.09 4.01
C GLN A 19 4.77 -10.92 5.00
N ARG A 20 5.45 -11.04 6.15
CA ARG A 20 5.57 -9.95 7.13
C ARG A 20 6.31 -8.74 6.56
N LYS A 21 7.30 -8.96 5.70
CA LYS A 21 8.07 -7.87 5.07
C LYS A 21 7.20 -7.05 4.11
N ARG A 22 6.46 -7.71 3.21
CA ARG A 22 5.56 -7.05 2.25
C ARG A 22 4.45 -6.24 2.93
N GLN A 23 3.88 -6.75 4.03
CA GLN A 23 2.85 -6.01 4.77
C GLN A 23 3.41 -4.77 5.48
N LYS A 24 4.64 -4.84 5.99
CA LYS A 24 5.31 -3.67 6.58
C LYS A 24 5.62 -2.62 5.52
N GLU A 25 6.20 -3.03 4.40
CA GLU A 25 6.54 -2.14 3.27
C GLU A 25 5.27 -1.41 2.75
N HIS A 26 4.15 -2.11 2.59
CA HIS A 26 2.89 -1.47 2.20
C HIS A 26 2.35 -0.48 3.25
N ARG A 27 2.49 -0.78 4.55
CA ARG A 27 2.08 0.15 5.62
C ARG A 27 2.97 1.39 5.66
N GLU A 28 4.27 1.23 5.50
CA GLU A 28 5.24 2.33 5.49
C GLU A 28 5.01 3.26 4.30
N LEU A 29 4.80 2.73 3.09
CA LEU A 29 4.45 3.52 1.90
C LEU A 29 3.17 4.34 2.08
N THR A 30 2.19 3.79 2.80
CA THR A 30 0.92 4.47 3.07
C THR A 30 1.07 5.59 4.12
N LEU A 31 2.08 5.50 5.00
CA LEU A 31 2.38 6.49 6.03
C LEU A 31 3.10 7.72 5.48
N GLU A 32 3.89 7.57 4.42
CA GLU A 32 4.66 8.66 3.81
C GLU A 32 3.84 9.58 2.90
N LEU A 33 2.58 9.26 2.62
CA LEU A 33 1.68 10.05 1.79
C LEU A 33 1.41 11.43 2.40
N LYS A 34 1.61 12.49 1.61
CA LYS A 34 1.36 13.88 2.01
C LYS A 34 0.40 14.58 1.07
N ARG A 35 -0.22 15.66 1.57
CA ARG A 35 -1.05 16.54 0.73
C ARG A 35 -0.20 17.07 -0.42
N GLY A 36 -0.75 17.03 -1.62
CA GLY A 36 -0.08 17.45 -2.84
C GLY A 36 0.62 16.33 -3.61
N ASP A 37 0.80 15.15 -3.00
CA ASP A 37 1.38 13.99 -3.69
C ASP A 37 0.45 13.49 -4.80
N ARG A 38 1.05 13.09 -5.93
CA ARG A 38 0.36 12.37 -7.00
C ARG A 38 0.47 10.89 -6.74
N VAL A 39 -0.65 10.19 -6.82
CA VAL A 39 -0.73 8.76 -6.51
C VAL A 39 -1.56 8.02 -7.54
N ILE A 40 -1.31 6.73 -7.62
CA ILE A 40 -2.18 5.78 -8.31
C ILE A 40 -2.87 4.88 -7.28
N THR A 41 -4.17 4.69 -7.47
CA THR A 41 -4.99 3.81 -6.64
C THR A 41 -4.98 2.39 -7.18
N ALA A 42 -5.41 1.42 -6.37
CA ALA A 42 -5.57 0.02 -6.78
C ALA A 42 -6.53 -0.19 -7.97
N GLY A 43 -7.44 0.76 -8.21
CA GLY A 43 -8.34 0.76 -9.36
C GLY A 43 -7.73 1.39 -10.63
N GLY A 44 -6.45 1.77 -10.62
CA GLY A 44 -5.80 2.44 -11.75
C GLY A 44 -6.15 3.94 -11.88
N ILE A 45 -6.81 4.52 -10.88
CA ILE A 45 -7.18 5.94 -10.89
C ILE A 45 -5.96 6.77 -10.47
N TYR A 46 -5.63 7.76 -11.27
CA TYR A 46 -4.62 8.76 -10.96
C TYR A 46 -5.27 9.99 -10.33
N GLY A 47 -4.61 10.54 -9.31
CA GLY A 47 -5.09 11.77 -8.67
C GLY A 47 -4.04 12.40 -7.78
N GLN A 48 -4.35 13.61 -7.34
CA GLN A 48 -3.56 14.36 -6.37
C GLN A 48 -4.24 14.35 -5.01
N ILE A 49 -3.46 14.16 -3.94
CA ILE A 49 -3.99 14.17 -2.58
C ILE A 49 -4.37 15.60 -2.16
N GLU A 50 -5.66 15.84 -1.95
CA GLU A 50 -6.19 17.09 -1.40
C GLU A 50 -6.24 17.06 0.13
N SER A 51 -6.58 15.92 0.73
CA SER A 51 -6.53 15.76 2.18
C SER A 51 -6.35 14.30 2.58
N LEU A 52 -5.79 14.08 3.77
CA LEU A 52 -5.63 12.76 4.37
C LEU A 52 -6.28 12.73 5.74
N SER A 53 -6.81 11.57 6.09
CA SER A 53 -7.23 11.19 7.44
C SER A 53 -6.59 9.83 7.76
N GLU A 54 -6.81 9.30 8.97
CA GLU A 54 -6.19 8.03 9.37
C GLU A 54 -6.56 6.88 8.42
N ASP A 55 -7.85 6.75 8.08
CA ASP A 55 -8.36 5.64 7.28
C ASP A 55 -8.70 5.98 5.83
N SER A 56 -8.73 7.27 5.48
CA SER A 56 -9.17 7.71 4.14
C SER A 56 -8.33 8.83 3.56
N VAL A 57 -8.37 8.93 2.23
CA VAL A 57 -7.67 9.94 1.44
C VAL A 57 -8.67 10.56 0.47
N VAL A 58 -8.67 11.89 0.38
CA VAL A 58 -9.42 12.62 -0.64
C VAL A 58 -8.48 12.92 -1.79
N LEU A 59 -8.80 12.37 -2.95
CA LEU A 59 -8.06 12.57 -4.19
C LEU A 59 -8.83 13.50 -5.11
N LYS A 60 -8.13 14.46 -5.69
CA LYS A 60 -8.61 15.25 -6.82
C LYS A 60 -8.17 14.57 -8.11
N ILE A 61 -9.14 14.21 -8.92
CA ILE A 61 -8.93 13.60 -10.24
C ILE A 61 -8.95 14.69 -11.33
N GLU A 62 -8.46 14.37 -12.52
CA GLU A 62 -8.29 15.35 -13.61
C GLU A 62 -9.59 16.04 -14.03
N SER A 63 -10.74 15.38 -13.87
CA SER A 63 -12.06 15.97 -14.12
C SER A 63 -12.45 17.10 -13.15
N GLY A 64 -11.58 17.44 -12.18
CA GLY A 64 -11.82 18.45 -11.15
C GLY A 64 -12.67 17.96 -9.98
N THR A 65 -13.23 16.75 -10.08
CA THR A 65 -13.99 16.12 -9.00
C THR A 65 -13.05 15.61 -7.91
N THR A 66 -13.53 15.60 -6.67
CA THR A 66 -12.84 14.95 -5.55
C THR A 66 -13.54 13.67 -5.16
N ILE A 67 -12.77 12.63 -4.90
CA ILE A 67 -13.26 11.32 -4.47
C ILE A 67 -12.56 10.93 -3.18
N ARG A 68 -13.31 10.30 -2.27
CA ARG A 68 -12.75 9.73 -1.03
C ARG A 68 -12.54 8.24 -1.21
N ILE A 69 -11.33 7.78 -0.96
CA ILE A 69 -10.96 6.38 -1.01
C ILE A 69 -10.37 5.93 0.32
N ALA A 70 -10.34 4.62 0.55
CA ALA A 70 -9.60 4.06 1.67
C ALA A 70 -8.10 4.32 1.49
N ARG A 71 -7.41 4.67 2.58
CA ARG A 71 -5.98 4.93 2.56
C ARG A 71 -5.19 3.68 2.11
N SER A 72 -5.68 2.50 2.46
CA SER A 72 -5.15 1.20 2.02
C SER A 72 -5.26 0.95 0.51
N SER A 73 -6.08 1.72 -0.21
CA SER A 73 -6.26 1.58 -1.65
C SER A 73 -5.23 2.38 -2.46
N VAL A 74 -4.35 3.13 -1.83
CA VAL A 74 -3.25 3.83 -2.51
C VAL A 74 -2.10 2.83 -2.73
N MET A 75 -1.75 2.57 -3.99
CA MET A 75 -0.70 1.59 -4.32
C MET A 75 0.70 2.18 -4.26
N GLY A 76 0.84 3.46 -4.55
CA GLY A 76 2.15 4.11 -4.56
C GLY A 76 2.08 5.58 -4.94
N LYS A 77 3.14 6.28 -4.56
CA LYS A 77 3.43 7.64 -4.98
C LYS A 77 3.98 7.60 -6.40
N GLN A 78 3.45 8.46 -7.26
CA GLN A 78 3.98 8.66 -8.60
C GLN A 78 5.01 9.78 -8.51
N GLU A 79 6.28 9.43 -8.32
CA GLU A 79 7.36 10.33 -8.70
C GLU A 79 7.29 10.49 -10.22
N LYS A 80 7.15 11.73 -10.66
CA LYS A 80 7.05 12.12 -12.08
C LYS A 80 8.10 11.37 -12.93
N TYR A 81 7.71 11.07 -14.19
CA TYR A 81 8.66 10.84 -15.29
C TYR A 81 9.70 11.96 -15.37
#